data_AF-A0A2V7ALD5-F1
#
_entry.id   AF-A0A2V7ALD5-F1
#
_cell.length_a   1.000
_cell.length_b   1.000
_cell.length_c   1.000
_cell.angle_alpha   90.00
_cell.angle_beta   90.00
_cell.angle_gamma   90.00
#
_symmetry.space_group_name_H-M   'P 1'
#
loop_
_entity.id
_entity.type
_entity.pdbx_description
1 polymer ?
#
loop_
_entity_poly.entity_id
_entity_poly.type
_entity_poly.pdbx_seq_one_letter_code
_entity_poly.pdbx_strand_id
1 'polypeptide(L)'
;MTNEEWFEGVTSELVARSPFRRSEYFKRFASGALPTAQAWVHLSQHYLLIAWFPRIFSGIHARCDDLDVRKDCARHLLVEDLGYFEGKVGGTPDHDELYRRIGDDLGYPRSVYATITPIPEM
;
A
#
# COMPACT_ATOMS: atom_id res chain seq x y z
N MET A 1 -8.17 -17.74 26.04
CA MET A 1 -7.70 -16.84 24.99
C MET A 1 -8.91 -16.05 24.50
N THR A 2 -8.99 -14.78 24.89
CA THR A 2 -9.98 -13.83 24.37
C THR A 2 -9.61 -13.40 22.95
N ASN A 3 -10.52 -12.74 22.24
CA ASN A 3 -10.21 -12.19 20.91
C ASN A 3 -9.09 -11.14 20.97
N GLU A 4 -9.04 -10.36 22.05
CA GLU A 4 -7.99 -9.37 22.30
C GLU A 4 -6.64 -10.04 22.53
N GLU A 5 -6.58 -11.03 23.44
CA GLU A 5 -5.36 -11.81 23.69
C GLU A 5 -4.84 -12.50 22.42
N TRP A 6 -5.76 -13.01 21.58
CA TRP A 6 -5.39 -13.61 20.29
C TRP A 6 -4.85 -12.56 19.31
N PHE A 7 -5.55 -11.43 19.14
CA PHE A 7 -5.17 -10.38 18.21
C PHE A 7 -3.83 -9.74 18.57
N GLU A 8 -3.61 -9.46 19.85
CA GLU A 8 -2.34 -8.95 20.37
C GLU A 8 -1.21 -9.97 20.19
N GLY A 9 -1.50 -11.26 20.44
CA GLY A 9 -0.55 -12.35 20.23
C GLY A 9 -0.10 -12.47 18.77
N VAL A 10 -1.05 -12.47 17.83
CA VAL A 10 -0.75 -12.52 16.39
C VAL A 10 0.03 -11.28 15.95
N THR A 11 -0.41 -10.08 16.38
CA THR A 11 0.27 -8.83 16.03
C THR A 11 1.71 -8.83 16.55
N SER A 12 1.91 -9.19 17.81
CA SER A 12 3.23 -9.26 18.43
C SER A 12 4.16 -10.21 17.67
N GLU A 13 3.64 -11.37 17.27
CA GLU A 13 4.41 -12.36 16.52
C GLU A 13 4.78 -11.88 15.11
N LEU A 14 3.83 -11.27 14.38
CA LEU A 14 4.09 -10.70 13.07
C LEU A 14 5.12 -9.56 13.12
N VAL A 15 5.05 -8.71 14.14
CA VAL A 15 6.05 -7.65 14.36
C VAL A 15 7.40 -8.25 14.69
N ALA A 16 7.45 -9.20 15.62
CA ALA A 16 8.69 -9.84 16.04
C ALA A 16 9.38 -10.52 14.85
N ARG A 17 8.64 -11.23 14.00
CA ARG A 17 9.18 -11.99 12.86
C ARG A 17 9.30 -11.22 11.55
N SER A 18 8.87 -9.96 11.48
CA SER A 18 8.85 -9.20 10.23
C SER A 18 10.25 -9.12 9.58
N PRO A 19 10.48 -9.77 8.43
CA PRO A 19 11.77 -9.67 7.73
C PRO A 19 12.01 -8.26 7.20
N PHE A 20 10.92 -7.56 6.88
CA PHE A 20 10.93 -6.18 6.40
C PHE A 20 11.50 -5.22 7.44
N ARG A 21 11.00 -5.26 8.69
CA ARG A 21 11.51 -4.38 9.77
C ARG A 21 12.94 -4.69 10.18
N ARG A 22 13.36 -5.94 10.04
CA ARG A 22 14.73 -6.38 10.37
C ARG A 22 15.74 -6.06 9.26
N SER A 23 15.27 -5.81 8.04
CA SER A 23 16.12 -5.53 6.89
C SER A 23 16.91 -4.23 7.06
N GLU A 24 18.23 -4.30 6.87
CA GLU A 24 19.11 -3.11 6.83
C GLU A 24 18.70 -2.14 5.74
N TYR A 25 18.16 -2.65 4.63
CA TYR A 25 17.62 -1.81 3.57
C TYR A 25 16.46 -0.94 4.08
N PHE A 26 15.49 -1.54 4.78
CA PHE A 26 14.32 -0.80 5.24
C PHE A 26 14.67 0.20 6.35
N LYS A 27 15.61 -0.12 7.24
CA LYS A 27 16.11 0.83 8.24
C LYS A 27 16.69 2.08 7.59
N ARG A 28 17.47 1.92 6.52
CA ARG A 28 18.04 3.04 5.75
C ARG A 28 16.98 3.83 4.98
N PHE A 29 15.97 3.15 4.43
CA PHE A 29 14.84 3.83 3.80
C PHE A 29 14.08 4.68 4.81
N ALA A 30 13.71 4.10 5.96
CA ALA A 30 12.95 4.78 7.01
C ALA A 30 13.69 5.95 7.66
N SER A 31 15.02 5.92 7.71
CA SER A 31 15.83 7.03 8.24
C SER A 31 16.16 8.11 7.20
N GLY A 32 15.71 7.96 5.95
CA GLY A 32 16.06 8.88 4.86
C GLY A 32 17.53 8.78 4.41
N ALA A 33 18.23 7.70 4.75
CA ALA A 33 19.65 7.50 4.45
C ALA A 33 19.92 6.84 3.07
N LEU A 34 18.87 6.59 2.27
CA LEU A 34 19.04 6.09 0.90
C LEU A 34 19.32 7.23 -0.08
N PRO A 35 20.21 7.03 -1.06
CA PRO A 35 20.26 7.89 -2.24
C PRO A 35 18.90 7.94 -2.93
N THR A 36 18.54 9.09 -3.49
CA THR A 36 17.26 9.31 -4.21
C THR A 36 16.98 8.22 -5.24
N ALA A 37 17.99 7.79 -6.01
CA ALA A 37 17.83 6.72 -6.99
C ALA A 37 17.44 5.37 -6.38
N GLN A 38 17.96 5.03 -5.18
CA GLN A 38 17.58 3.80 -4.47
C GLN A 38 16.17 3.92 -3.86
N ALA A 39 15.84 5.08 -3.29
CA ALA A 39 14.49 5.35 -2.79
C ALA A 39 13.44 5.23 -3.91
N TRP A 40 13.75 5.76 -5.10
CA TRP A 40 12.91 5.63 -6.28
C TRP A 40 12.68 4.18 -6.68
N VAL A 41 13.73 3.34 -6.73
CA VAL A 41 13.57 1.91 -7.04
C VAL A 41 12.53 1.29 -6.10
N HIS A 42 12.63 1.50 -4.79
CA HIS A 42 11.65 0.96 -3.85
C HIS A 42 10.25 1.52 -4.02
N LEU A 43 10.12 2.83 -4.18
CA LEU A 43 8.81 3.46 -4.39
C LEU A 43 8.15 2.98 -5.70
N SER A 44 8.93 2.81 -6.76
CA SER A 44 8.43 2.30 -8.05
C SER A 44 7.94 0.85 -7.94
N GLN A 45 8.62 0.01 -7.17
CA GLN A 45 8.18 -1.36 -6.93
C GLN A 45 6.95 -1.41 -6.00
N HIS A 46 6.90 -0.55 -4.97
CA HIS A 46 5.75 -0.46 -4.09
C HIS A 46 4.52 0.10 -4.80
N TYR A 47 4.72 1.03 -5.74
CA TYR A 47 3.65 1.58 -6.59
C TYR A 47 2.87 0.48 -7.32
N LEU A 48 3.54 -0.58 -7.80
CA LEU A 48 2.86 -1.69 -8.46
C LEU A 48 1.83 -2.36 -7.54
N LEU A 49 2.15 -2.50 -6.24
CA LEU A 49 1.21 -3.02 -5.25
C LEU A 49 0.04 -2.07 -5.06
N ILE A 50 0.29 -0.76 -4.94
CA ILE A 50 -0.76 0.26 -4.80
C ILE A 50 -1.71 0.25 -6.00
N ALA A 51 -1.17 0.29 -7.22
CA ALA A 51 -1.94 0.29 -8.45
C ALA A 51 -2.75 -1.00 -8.65
N TRP A 52 -2.34 -2.12 -8.03
CA TRP A 52 -3.02 -3.41 -8.15
C TRP A 52 -3.91 -3.72 -6.95
N PHE A 53 -3.73 -3.03 -5.82
CA PHE A 53 -4.44 -3.29 -4.58
C PHE A 53 -5.96 -3.29 -4.75
N PRO A 54 -6.60 -2.32 -5.44
CA PRO A 54 -8.05 -2.36 -5.66
C PRO A 54 -8.52 -3.64 -6.35
N ARG A 55 -7.75 -4.15 -7.33
CA ARG A 55 -8.08 -5.41 -8.03
C ARG A 55 -7.94 -6.61 -7.10
N ILE A 56 -6.84 -6.70 -6.35
CA ILE A 56 -6.59 -7.80 -5.41
C ILE A 56 -7.70 -7.83 -4.35
N PHE A 57 -7.98 -6.67 -3.74
CA PHE A 57 -8.94 -6.55 -2.66
C PHE A 57 -10.40 -6.70 -3.15
N SER A 58 -10.70 -6.34 -4.40
CA SER A 58 -12.03 -6.56 -5.00
C SER A 58 -12.43 -8.03 -4.99
N GLY A 59 -11.46 -8.95 -5.08
CA GLY A 59 -11.70 -10.38 -4.97
C GLY A 59 -12.21 -10.82 -3.60
N ILE A 60 -11.80 -10.14 -2.53
CA ILE A 60 -12.28 -10.36 -1.15
C ILE A 60 -13.69 -9.79 -1.03
N HIS A 61 -13.89 -8.52 -1.44
CA HIS A 61 -15.20 -7.88 -1.44
C HIS A 61 -16.27 -8.70 -2.18
N ALA A 62 -15.95 -9.23 -3.37
CA ALA A 62 -16.90 -9.97 -4.20
C ALA A 62 -17.33 -11.31 -3.61
N ARG A 63 -16.55 -11.89 -2.68
CA ARG A 63 -16.81 -13.20 -2.05
C ARG A 63 -17.22 -13.08 -0.58
N CYS A 64 -17.47 -11.86 -0.09
CA CYS A 64 -17.89 -11.63 1.28
C CYS A 64 -19.41 -11.78 1.40
N ASP A 65 -19.86 -12.82 2.11
CA ASP A 65 -21.29 -13.11 2.31
C ASP A 65 -21.93 -12.26 3.42
N ASP A 66 -21.13 -11.71 4.33
CA ASP A 66 -21.59 -10.78 5.35
C ASP A 66 -21.79 -9.38 4.75
N LEU A 67 -23.03 -8.88 4.77
CA LEU A 67 -23.38 -7.62 4.13
C LEU A 67 -22.68 -6.42 4.77
N ASP A 68 -22.51 -6.40 6.08
CA ASP A 68 -21.95 -5.24 6.77
C ASP A 68 -20.43 -5.20 6.58
N VAL A 69 -19.77 -6.35 6.65
CA VAL A 69 -18.35 -6.46 6.27
C VAL A 69 -18.14 -6.11 4.80
N ARG A 70 -19.03 -6.55 3.92
CA ARG A 70 -18.93 -6.24 2.48
C ARG A 70 -19.07 -4.73 2.22
N LYS A 71 -19.93 -4.01 2.95
CA LYS A 71 -20.00 -2.53 2.88
C LYS A 71 -18.69 -1.89 3.31
N ASP A 72 -18.05 -2.40 4.36
CA ASP A 72 -16.74 -1.91 4.81
C ASP A 72 -15.65 -2.17 3.76
N CYS A 73 -15.64 -3.35 3.15
CA CYS A 73 -14.73 -3.63 2.03
C CYS A 73 -14.96 -2.66 0.85
N ALA A 74 -16.22 -2.37 0.51
CA ALA A 74 -16.54 -1.40 -0.54
C ALA A 74 -16.04 0.01 -0.18
N ARG A 75 -16.18 0.45 1.08
CA ARG A 75 -15.63 1.73 1.54
C ARG A 75 -14.11 1.81 1.38
N HIS A 76 -13.39 0.74 1.71
CA HIS A 76 -11.94 0.69 1.48
C HIS A 76 -11.62 0.85 -0.01
N LEU A 77 -12.31 0.14 -0.90
CA LEU A 77 -12.10 0.30 -2.35
C LEU A 77 -12.38 1.73 -2.83
N LEU A 78 -13.40 2.41 -2.28
CA LEU A 78 -13.70 3.80 -2.61
C LEU A 78 -12.58 4.76 -2.16
N VAL A 79 -11.93 4.50 -1.01
CA VAL A 79 -10.78 5.29 -0.55
C VAL A 79 -9.61 5.09 -1.51
N GLU A 80 -9.26 3.84 -1.78
CA GLU A 80 -8.07 3.45 -2.54
C GLU A 80 -8.13 3.90 -4.00
N ASP A 81 -9.27 3.69 -4.68
CA ASP A 81 -9.40 3.85 -6.14
C ASP A 81 -10.08 5.16 -6.54
N LEU A 82 -10.87 5.78 -5.65
CA LEU A 82 -11.67 6.97 -5.96
C LEU A 82 -11.48 8.13 -4.98
N GLY A 83 -10.52 8.03 -4.05
CA GLY A 83 -10.21 9.10 -3.12
C GLY A 83 -11.40 9.52 -2.24
N TYR A 84 -12.16 8.54 -1.76
CA TYR A 84 -13.26 8.80 -0.83
C TYR A 84 -12.75 9.33 0.50
N PHE A 85 -13.20 10.52 0.88
CA PHE A 85 -12.82 11.17 2.12
C PHE A 85 -13.98 12.02 2.63
N GLU A 86 -14.20 12.04 3.95
CA GLU A 86 -15.27 12.82 4.60
C GLU A 86 -16.66 12.68 3.94
N GLY A 87 -17.05 11.46 3.55
CA GLY A 87 -18.37 11.21 2.96
C GLY A 87 -18.49 11.45 1.45
N LYS A 88 -17.38 11.80 0.77
CA LYS A 88 -17.40 12.22 -0.63
C LYS A 88 -16.34 11.50 -1.46
N VAL A 89 -16.76 10.96 -2.61
CA VAL A 89 -15.85 10.47 -3.67
C VAL A 89 -15.11 11.63 -4.31
N GLY A 90 -13.80 11.48 -4.52
CA GLY A 90 -12.92 12.57 -4.96
C GLY A 90 -12.77 13.69 -3.92
N GLY A 91 -12.98 13.36 -2.64
CA GLY A 91 -12.70 14.27 -1.52
C GLY A 91 -11.20 14.49 -1.32
N THR A 92 -10.39 13.53 -1.75
CA THR A 92 -8.93 13.56 -1.83
C THR A 92 -8.49 12.95 -3.17
N PRO A 93 -7.26 13.18 -3.66
CA PRO A 93 -6.69 12.31 -4.69
C PRO A 93 -6.70 10.85 -4.24
N ASP A 94 -6.94 9.93 -5.16
CA ASP A 94 -6.82 8.49 -4.93
C ASP A 94 -5.36 8.08 -4.64
N HIS A 95 -5.17 6.84 -4.19
CA HIS A 95 -3.85 6.39 -3.76
C HIS A 95 -2.85 6.27 -4.93
N ASP A 96 -3.31 5.97 -6.15
CA ASP A 96 -2.47 5.96 -7.35
C ASP A 96 -1.88 7.36 -7.61
N GLU A 97 -2.73 8.39 -7.57
CA GLU A 97 -2.30 9.78 -7.74
C GLU A 97 -1.40 10.27 -6.59
N LEU A 98 -1.74 9.95 -5.34
CA LEU A 98 -0.88 10.29 -4.19
C LEU A 98 0.53 9.69 -4.34
N TYR A 99 0.63 8.44 -4.79
CA TYR A 99 1.93 7.80 -5.03
C TYR A 99 2.69 8.42 -6.19
N ARG A 100 1.98 8.84 -7.25
CA ARG A 100 2.63 9.49 -8.40
C ARG A 100 3.20 10.86 -8.05
N ARG A 101 2.57 11.60 -7.13
CA ARG A 101 3.10 12.88 -6.63
C ARG A 101 4.44 12.71 -5.89
N ILE A 102 4.65 11.59 -5.21
CA ILE A 102 5.96 11.29 -4.62
C ILE A 102 7.05 11.22 -5.70
N GLY A 103 6.74 10.64 -6.87
CA GLY A 103 7.67 10.62 -8.00
C GLY A 103 7.97 11.99 -8.57
N ASP A 104 6.95 12.84 -8.70
CA ASP A 104 7.12 14.24 -9.12
C ASP A 104 8.07 14.99 -8.19
N ASP A 105 7.88 14.85 -6.87
CA ASP A 105 8.72 15.49 -5.85
C ASP A 105 10.17 14.97 -5.88
N LEU A 106 10.37 13.73 -6.34
CA LEU A 106 11.70 13.14 -6.57
C LEU A 106 12.28 13.47 -7.96
N GLY A 107 11.55 14.20 -8.80
CA GLY A 107 11.98 14.63 -10.13
C GLY A 107 11.80 13.60 -11.25
N TYR A 108 10.96 12.57 -11.05
CA TYR A 108 10.68 11.55 -12.05
C TYR A 108 9.45 11.92 -12.90
N PRO A 109 9.54 11.91 -14.24
CA PRO A 109 8.41 12.30 -15.08
C PRO A 109 7.31 11.24 -15.06
N ARG A 110 6.05 11.66 -15.12
CA ARG A 110 4.87 10.76 -15.08
C ARG A 110 4.91 9.62 -16.11
N SER A 111 5.61 9.78 -17.23
CA SER A 111 5.78 8.72 -18.24
C SER A 111 6.49 7.47 -17.71
N VAL A 112 7.31 7.57 -16.66
CA VAL A 112 8.04 6.40 -16.13
C VAL A 112 7.09 5.33 -15.57
N TYR A 113 5.95 5.73 -15.03
CA TYR A 113 4.99 4.81 -14.40
C TYR A 113 4.42 3.77 -15.39
N ALA A 114 4.34 4.12 -16.69
CA ALA A 114 3.93 3.20 -17.74
C ALA A 114 5.00 2.14 -18.10
N THR A 115 6.22 2.32 -17.61
CA THR A 115 7.38 1.46 -17.93
C THR A 115 7.88 0.65 -16.73
N ILE A 116 7.29 0.85 -15.55
CA ILE A 116 7.68 0.11 -14.35
C ILE A 116 7.30 -1.36 -14.54
N THR A 117 8.29 -2.24 -14.46
CA THR A 117 8.11 -3.68 -14.43
C THR A 117 8.47 -4.22 -13.04
N PRO A 118 7.77 -5.26 -12.55
CA PRO A 118 8.18 -5.97 -11.35
C PRO A 118 9.62 -6.46 -11.49
N ILE A 119 10.42 -6.24 -10.46
CA ILE A 119 11.74 -6.86 -10.33
C ILE A 119 11.53 -8.28 -9.78
N PRO A 120 12.20 -9.31 -10.32
CA PRO A 120 12.10 -10.68 -9.80
C PRO A 120 12.42 -10.74 -8.30
N GLU A 121 11.58 -11.44 -7.55
CA GLU A 121 11.85 -11.75 -6.15
C GLU A 121 13.10 -12.65 -6.05
N MET A 122 14.03 -12.31 -5.14
CA MET A 122 15.24 -13.10 -4.85
C MET A 122 14.98 -14.12 -3.75
#